data_AF-A0A5C7P486-F1
#
_entry.id   AF-A0A5C7P486-F1
#
_cell.length_a   1.000
_cell.length_b   1.000
_cell.length_c   1.000
_cell.angle_alpha   90.00
_cell.angle_beta   90.00
_cell.angle_gamma   90.00
#
_symmetry.space_group_name_H-M   'P 1'
#
loop_
_entity.id
_entity.type
_entity.pdbx_description
1 polymer ?
#
loop_
_entity_poly.entity_id
_entity_poly.type
_entity_poly.pdbx_seq_one_letter_code
_entity_poly.pdbx_strand_id
1 'polypeptide(L)'
;MCKLDFEWHDSRNGGEYRAEAGGFIVEAIRDESAESPWEAWDGQPPLIVYYDRSLDEKGDVPNPLSDMSDSFIARNWRALCKIFDQAPDAAKERKADYDFERIADAKRELLEEWLEEIKPSRYSGHAGDYMTALGELCELRGWPSLSTSSRGYSQGDYAELLLIFSPAYAKEIGATWPRSAKAKAEARERLESDAKLWGAWAWGDVYGFVIESLDSDGDPDGDCLDSCLGFYGDDFAWSGLAEAAAESLSYIRKERRERRLAKLKELIRARVPLATRAAILEGFPL
;
A
#
# COMPACT_ATOMS: atom_id res chain seq x y z
N MET A 1 22.76 -2.89 -13.26
CA MET A 1 21.41 -2.72 -13.80
C MET A 1 21.31 -1.30 -14.35
N CYS A 2 20.64 -1.08 -15.49
CA CYS A 2 20.43 0.29 -16.00
C CYS A 2 19.44 0.95 -15.04
N LYS A 3 19.79 2.07 -14.40
CA LYS A 3 18.80 2.84 -13.64
C LYS A 3 17.94 3.58 -14.66
N LEU A 4 16.62 3.49 -14.53
CA LEU A 4 15.70 4.34 -15.28
C LEU A 4 15.43 5.56 -14.41
N ASP A 5 15.65 6.74 -14.99
CA ASP A 5 15.30 8.02 -14.38
C ASP A 5 14.08 8.53 -15.15
N PHE A 6 12.89 8.33 -14.60
CA PHE A 6 11.64 8.79 -15.21
C PHE A 6 11.51 10.31 -15.07
N GLU A 7 11.16 10.95 -16.17
CA GLU A 7 10.88 12.38 -16.23
C GLU A 7 9.41 12.59 -16.57
N TRP A 8 8.81 13.63 -15.98
CA TRP A 8 7.47 14.06 -16.33
C TRP A 8 7.52 14.92 -17.59
N HIS A 9 6.77 14.53 -18.61
CA HIS A 9 6.61 15.25 -19.85
C HIS A 9 5.18 15.79 -19.95
N ASP A 10 5.03 17.10 -20.13
CA ASP A 10 3.73 17.72 -20.29
C ASP A 10 3.18 17.44 -21.69
N SER A 11 2.15 16.58 -21.76
CA SER A 11 1.49 16.18 -22.99
C SER A 11 0.13 16.87 -23.08
N ARG A 12 -0.37 17.10 -24.30
CA ARG A 12 -1.69 17.74 -24.50
C ARG A 12 -2.85 16.98 -23.84
N ASN A 13 -2.61 15.74 -23.41
CA ASN A 13 -3.60 14.83 -22.84
C ASN A 13 -3.40 14.59 -21.33
N GLY A 14 -2.60 15.39 -20.62
CA GLY A 14 -2.50 15.31 -19.15
C GLY A 14 -1.14 14.89 -18.60
N GLY A 15 -0.10 14.91 -19.44
CA GLY A 15 1.27 14.58 -19.08
C GLY A 15 1.53 13.09 -18.88
N GLU A 16 2.78 12.69 -19.08
CA GLU A 16 3.22 11.29 -19.07
C GLU A 16 4.59 11.18 -18.41
N TYR A 17 4.84 10.06 -17.74
CA TYR A 17 6.16 9.76 -17.22
C TYR A 17 6.91 8.91 -18.24
N ARG A 18 8.08 9.37 -18.66
CA ARG A 18 8.88 8.70 -19.68
C ARG A 18 10.33 8.62 -19.28
N ALA A 19 10.98 7.52 -19.65
CA ALA A 19 12.41 7.35 -19.55
C ALA A 19 12.95 6.87 -20.90
N GLU A 20 14.00 7.52 -21.38
CA GLU A 20 14.71 7.07 -22.58
C GLU A 20 15.96 6.30 -22.21
N ALA A 21 16.12 5.12 -22.79
CA ALA A 21 17.26 4.30 -22.49
C ALA A 21 17.68 3.51 -23.73
N GLY A 22 18.78 3.92 -24.35
CA GLY A 22 19.54 3.14 -25.33
C GLY A 22 18.73 2.66 -26.54
N GLY A 23 17.97 3.57 -27.16
CA GLY A 23 17.15 3.27 -28.34
C GLY A 23 15.71 2.84 -28.03
N PHE A 24 15.30 2.92 -26.77
CA PHE A 24 13.98 2.54 -26.30
C PHE A 24 13.35 3.68 -25.51
N ILE A 25 12.02 3.72 -25.56
CA ILE A 25 11.19 4.50 -24.68
C ILE A 25 10.58 3.54 -23.66
N VAL A 26 10.59 3.96 -22.40
CA VAL A 26 9.82 3.33 -21.34
C VAL A 26 8.83 4.36 -20.82
N GLU A 27 7.56 4.09 -20.98
CA GLU A 27 6.48 4.95 -20.48
C GLU A 27 5.86 4.33 -19.24
N ALA A 28 5.62 5.13 -18.20
CA ALA A 28 4.79 4.69 -17.10
C ALA A 28 3.35 5.14 -17.37
N ILE A 29 2.47 4.16 -17.52
CA ILE A 29 1.04 4.36 -17.82
C ILE A 29 0.22 4.11 -16.57
N ARG A 30 -0.85 4.88 -16.37
CA ARG A 30 -1.77 4.66 -15.26
C ARG A 30 -2.64 3.43 -15.52
N ASP A 31 -2.81 2.60 -14.51
CA ASP A 31 -3.75 1.49 -14.52
C ASP A 31 -5.14 1.98 -14.07
N GLU A 32 -6.04 2.18 -15.04
CA GLU A 32 -7.41 2.66 -14.81
C GLU A 32 -8.34 1.58 -14.23
N SER A 33 -7.88 0.33 -14.09
CA SER A 33 -8.69 -0.80 -13.65
C SER A 33 -7.99 -1.61 -12.55
N ALA A 34 -7.18 -0.93 -11.73
CA ALA A 34 -6.48 -1.54 -10.61
C ALA A 34 -7.45 -2.13 -9.58
N GLU A 35 -7.20 -3.39 -9.19
CA GLU A 35 -7.95 -4.06 -8.14
C GLU A 35 -7.57 -3.54 -6.75
N SER A 36 -8.47 -3.65 -5.77
CA SER A 36 -8.12 -3.31 -4.39
C SER A 36 -7.17 -4.36 -3.79
N PRO A 37 -6.02 -3.98 -3.22
CA PRO A 37 -5.15 -4.94 -2.52
C PRO A 37 -5.87 -5.65 -1.37
N TRP A 38 -6.85 -5.02 -0.72
CA TRP A 38 -7.61 -5.62 0.38
C TRP A 38 -8.73 -6.57 -0.07
N GLU A 39 -9.01 -6.64 -1.37
CA GLU A 39 -10.07 -7.49 -1.92
C GLU A 39 -9.51 -8.60 -2.81
N ALA A 40 -8.42 -8.30 -3.53
CA ALA A 40 -7.82 -9.21 -4.50
C ALA A 40 -6.61 -9.97 -3.95
N TRP A 41 -5.92 -9.45 -2.94
CA TRP A 41 -4.67 -10.02 -2.46
C TRP A 41 -4.83 -10.68 -1.09
N ASP A 42 -3.90 -11.57 -0.79
CA ASP A 42 -3.76 -12.17 0.54
C ASP A 42 -2.73 -11.39 1.37
N GLY A 43 -2.89 -11.43 2.69
CA GLY A 43 -1.87 -10.97 3.62
C GLY A 43 -1.82 -9.46 3.84
N GLN A 44 -2.92 -8.74 3.57
CA GLN A 44 -3.11 -7.34 3.98
C GLN A 44 -3.58 -7.29 5.43
N PRO A 45 -3.11 -6.32 6.23
CA PRO A 45 -3.52 -6.22 7.63
C PRO A 45 -5.00 -5.81 7.73
N PRO A 46 -5.68 -6.18 8.83
CA PRO A 46 -6.95 -5.57 9.18
C PRO A 46 -6.86 -4.05 9.14
N LEU A 47 -7.82 -3.44 8.45
CA LEU A 47 -7.88 -2.01 8.19
C LEU A 47 -9.29 -1.50 8.52
N ILE A 48 -9.34 -0.41 9.28
CA ILE A 48 -10.53 0.43 9.38
C ILE A 48 -10.22 1.72 8.62
N VAL A 49 -11.08 2.08 7.69
CA VAL A 49 -10.98 3.31 6.91
C VAL A 49 -12.24 4.15 7.14
N TYR A 50 -12.07 5.42 7.43
CA TYR A 50 -13.15 6.40 7.36
C TYR A 50 -12.90 7.35 6.19
N TYR A 51 -13.74 7.26 5.16
CA TYR A 51 -13.69 8.10 3.97
C TYR A 51 -15.12 8.37 3.49
N ASP A 52 -15.36 9.50 2.81
CA ASP A 52 -16.69 9.92 2.34
C ASP A 52 -17.83 9.75 3.38
N ARG A 53 -17.52 10.08 4.65
CA ARG A 53 -18.44 9.98 5.78
C ARG A 53 -18.95 8.56 6.07
N SER A 54 -18.24 7.55 5.58
CA SER A 54 -18.51 6.14 5.82
C SER A 54 -17.33 5.50 6.54
N LEU A 55 -17.63 4.65 7.51
CA LEU A 55 -16.66 3.77 8.13
C LEU A 55 -16.74 2.43 7.41
N ASP A 56 -15.62 1.95 6.88
CA ASP A 56 -15.50 0.65 6.24
C ASP A 56 -14.40 -0.16 6.94
N GLU A 57 -14.63 -1.46 7.06
CA GLU A 57 -13.74 -2.42 7.71
C GLU A 57 -13.32 -3.44 6.66
N LYS A 58 -12.00 -3.58 6.47
CA LYS A 58 -11.39 -4.52 5.52
C LYS A 58 -10.58 -5.56 6.29
N GLY A 59 -10.78 -6.84 5.95
CA GLY A 59 -10.19 -7.97 6.64
C GLY A 59 -10.86 -8.31 7.98
N ASP A 60 -10.24 -9.17 8.78
CA ASP A 60 -10.75 -9.58 10.10
C ASP A 60 -10.37 -8.54 11.17
N VAL A 61 -11.12 -7.43 11.21
CA VAL A 61 -10.90 -6.33 12.17
C VAL A 61 -11.24 -6.80 13.58
N PRO A 62 -10.23 -6.91 14.49
CA PRO A 62 -10.50 -7.37 15.83
C PRO A 62 -11.17 -6.27 16.66
N ASN A 63 -12.19 -6.64 17.44
CA ASN A 63 -12.71 -5.75 18.48
C ASN A 63 -11.75 -5.77 19.69
N PRO A 64 -11.04 -4.67 20.00
CA PRO A 64 -10.08 -4.68 21.09
C PRO A 64 -10.75 -4.83 22.46
N LEU A 65 -12.03 -4.50 22.63
CA LEU A 65 -12.75 -4.64 23.90
C LEU A 65 -13.32 -6.05 24.14
N SER A 66 -13.76 -6.76 23.08
CA SER A 66 -14.53 -8.01 23.21
C SER A 66 -13.82 -9.10 24.01
N ASP A 67 -12.50 -9.22 23.87
CA ASP A 67 -11.72 -10.26 24.56
C ASP A 67 -10.92 -9.73 25.76
N MET A 68 -11.16 -8.50 26.19
CA MET A 68 -10.58 -8.02 27.46
C MET A 68 -11.27 -8.71 28.63
N SER A 69 -10.54 -9.51 29.40
CA SER A 69 -11.06 -10.07 30.67
C SER A 69 -11.34 -8.99 31.72
N ASP A 70 -12.25 -9.24 32.67
CA ASP A 70 -12.55 -8.31 33.78
C ASP A 70 -11.27 -7.93 34.54
N SER A 71 -10.38 -8.91 34.71
CA SER A 71 -9.11 -8.73 35.42
C SER A 71 -8.14 -7.80 34.67
N PHE A 72 -8.19 -7.81 33.33
CA PHE A 72 -7.40 -6.92 32.49
C PHE A 72 -7.97 -5.50 32.58
N ILE A 73 -9.29 -5.35 32.42
CA ILE A 73 -9.98 -4.06 32.53
C ILE A 73 -9.73 -3.45 33.92
N ALA A 74 -9.87 -4.23 34.99
CA ALA A 74 -9.66 -3.73 36.35
C ALA A 74 -8.23 -3.23 36.57
N ARG A 75 -7.23 -3.96 36.07
CA ARG A 75 -5.80 -3.63 36.22
C ARG A 75 -5.39 -2.41 35.41
N ASN A 76 -5.97 -2.25 34.22
CA ASN A 76 -5.64 -1.17 33.30
C ASN A 76 -6.66 -0.01 33.34
N TRP A 77 -7.59 0.01 34.30
CA TRP A 77 -8.71 0.95 34.32
C TRP A 77 -8.30 2.42 34.18
N ARG A 78 -7.21 2.84 34.84
CA ARG A 78 -6.70 4.22 34.72
C ARG A 78 -6.17 4.54 33.32
N ALA A 79 -5.53 3.58 32.67
CA ALA A 79 -5.07 3.75 31.29
C ALA A 79 -6.27 3.82 30.34
N LEU A 80 -7.25 2.93 30.52
CA LEU A 80 -8.50 2.95 29.76
C LEU A 80 -9.25 4.28 29.91
N CYS A 81 -9.41 4.79 31.14
CA CYS A 81 -10.00 6.12 31.37
C CYS A 81 -9.24 7.22 30.64
N LYS A 82 -7.90 7.16 30.60
CA LYS A 82 -7.08 8.15 29.88
C LYS A 82 -7.33 8.13 28.37
N ILE A 83 -7.49 6.95 27.76
CA ILE A 83 -7.77 6.81 26.32
C ILE A 83 -9.05 7.58 25.94
N PHE A 84 -10.07 7.54 26.80
CA PHE A 84 -11.38 8.18 26.56
C PHE A 84 -11.52 9.57 27.20
N ASP A 85 -10.46 10.13 27.79
CA ASP A 85 -10.47 11.37 28.57
C ASP A 85 -11.51 11.40 29.71
N GLN A 86 -11.58 10.30 30.46
CA GLN A 86 -12.56 10.08 31.53
C GLN A 86 -11.94 10.06 32.93
N ALA A 87 -12.76 10.33 33.95
CA ALA A 87 -12.33 10.27 35.34
C ALA A 87 -12.21 8.82 35.86
N PRO A 88 -11.14 8.45 36.60
CA PRO A 88 -10.99 7.08 37.13
C PRO A 88 -12.10 6.61 38.07
N ASP A 89 -12.84 7.55 38.70
CA ASP A 89 -13.94 7.25 39.61
C ASP A 89 -15.30 7.08 38.90
N ALA A 90 -15.40 7.33 37.58
CA ALA A 90 -16.64 7.24 36.81
C ALA A 90 -17.36 5.89 36.97
N ALA A 91 -16.62 4.78 37.04
CA ALA A 91 -17.24 3.47 37.26
C ALA A 91 -17.89 3.29 38.64
N LYS A 92 -17.38 3.97 39.68
CA LYS A 92 -17.99 3.92 41.02
C LYS A 92 -19.30 4.69 41.05
N GLU A 93 -19.32 5.85 40.40
CA GLU A 93 -20.52 6.67 40.22
C GLU A 93 -21.58 5.89 39.43
N ARG A 94 -21.20 5.36 38.25
CA ARG A 94 -22.09 4.51 37.44
C ARG A 94 -22.62 3.30 38.19
N LYS A 95 -21.78 2.63 39.00
CA LYS A 95 -22.22 1.52 39.87
C LYS A 95 -23.29 1.95 40.87
N ALA A 96 -23.13 3.12 41.49
CA ALA A 96 -24.07 3.63 42.49
C ALA A 96 -25.40 4.07 41.86
N ASP A 97 -25.34 4.71 40.69
CA ASP A 97 -26.53 5.27 40.03
C ASP A 97 -27.44 4.19 39.41
N TYR A 98 -26.84 3.10 38.92
CA TYR A 98 -27.56 2.03 38.22
C TYR A 98 -27.62 0.70 39.00
N ASP A 99 -27.18 0.71 40.27
CA ASP A 99 -27.19 -0.43 41.19
C ASP A 99 -26.54 -1.72 40.63
N PHE A 100 -25.42 -1.57 39.91
CA PHE A 100 -24.68 -2.74 39.43
C PHE A 100 -24.18 -3.58 40.62
N GLU A 101 -24.41 -4.90 40.56
CA GLU A 101 -23.90 -5.84 41.58
C GLU A 101 -22.37 -5.81 41.64
N ARG A 102 -21.70 -5.81 40.47
CA ARG A 102 -20.24 -5.82 40.35
C ARG A 102 -19.74 -4.55 39.67
N ILE A 103 -18.64 -4.00 40.18
CA ILE A 103 -17.93 -2.87 39.55
C ILE A 103 -17.39 -3.22 38.15
N ALA A 104 -17.17 -4.50 37.87
CA ALA A 104 -16.68 -4.96 36.57
C ALA A 104 -17.73 -4.72 35.46
N ASP A 105 -19.01 -4.92 35.77
CA ASP A 105 -20.11 -4.76 34.81
C ASP A 105 -20.27 -3.27 34.44
N ALA A 106 -20.27 -2.40 35.46
CA ALA A 106 -20.27 -0.94 35.27
C ALA A 106 -19.08 -0.45 34.42
N LYS A 107 -17.89 -1.04 34.59
CA LYS A 107 -16.71 -0.70 33.79
C LYS A 107 -16.86 -1.13 32.33
N ARG A 108 -17.43 -2.30 32.06
CA ARG A 108 -17.64 -2.78 30.69
C ARG A 108 -18.63 -1.91 29.96
N GLU A 109 -19.78 -1.64 30.58
CA GLU A 109 -20.81 -0.80 29.99
C GLU A 109 -20.27 0.60 29.66
N LEU A 110 -19.51 1.21 30.57
CA LEU A 110 -18.87 2.51 30.30
C LEU A 110 -17.90 2.47 29.12
N LEU A 111 -17.08 1.42 28.98
CA LEU A 111 -16.14 1.34 27.86
C LEU A 111 -16.86 1.19 26.52
N GLU A 112 -17.93 0.40 26.48
CA GLU A 112 -18.76 0.24 25.29
C GLU A 112 -19.48 1.55 24.94
N GLU A 113 -20.04 2.24 25.94
CA GLU A 113 -20.68 3.54 25.79
C GLU A 113 -19.70 4.61 25.28
N TRP A 114 -18.54 4.75 25.90
CA TRP A 114 -17.53 5.74 25.48
C TRP A 114 -17.01 5.48 24.07
N LEU A 115 -16.82 4.22 23.70
CA LEU A 115 -16.39 3.87 22.34
C LEU A 115 -17.47 4.17 21.30
N GLU A 116 -18.74 3.89 21.61
CA GLU A 116 -19.86 4.19 20.72
C GLU A 116 -20.11 5.71 20.60
N GLU A 117 -19.89 6.48 21.68
CA GLU A 117 -20.04 7.94 21.67
C GLU A 117 -19.05 8.62 20.72
N ILE A 118 -17.79 8.17 20.69
CA ILE A 118 -16.76 8.74 19.81
C ILE A 118 -16.80 8.14 18.40
N LYS A 119 -17.59 7.08 18.17
CA LYS A 119 -17.69 6.41 16.88
C LYS A 119 -18.18 7.38 15.80
N PRO A 120 -17.48 7.48 14.66
CA PRO A 120 -17.87 8.43 13.63
C PRO A 120 -19.19 7.99 13.00
N SER A 121 -20.07 8.96 12.79
CA SER A 121 -21.30 8.79 12.05
C SER A 121 -21.22 9.60 10.75
N ARG A 122 -22.26 9.50 9.92
CA ARG A 122 -22.39 10.33 8.72
C ARG A 122 -22.38 11.83 9.01
N TYR A 123 -22.68 12.23 10.25
CA TYR A 123 -22.85 13.61 10.68
C TYR A 123 -21.88 14.06 11.78
N SER A 124 -21.07 13.15 12.35
CA SER A 124 -20.09 13.46 13.39
C SER A 124 -18.66 13.24 12.88
N GLY A 125 -17.83 14.28 12.97
CA GLY A 125 -16.47 14.34 12.40
C GLY A 125 -15.36 13.79 13.30
N HIS A 126 -15.65 12.85 14.20
CA HIS A 126 -14.70 12.36 15.22
C HIS A 126 -13.92 11.11 14.79
N ALA A 127 -13.76 10.88 13.49
CA ALA A 127 -13.08 9.68 12.99
C ALA A 127 -11.64 9.55 13.52
N GLY A 128 -10.88 10.66 13.57
CA GLY A 128 -9.53 10.65 14.14
C GLY A 128 -9.48 10.25 15.62
N ASP A 129 -10.41 10.76 16.43
CA ASP A 129 -10.51 10.42 17.86
C ASP A 129 -10.85 8.93 18.05
N TYR A 130 -11.79 8.41 17.26
CA TYR A 130 -12.16 6.99 17.25
C TYR A 130 -11.00 6.08 16.84
N MET A 131 -10.31 6.39 15.73
CA MET A 131 -9.16 5.60 15.26
C MET A 131 -8.03 5.62 16.28
N THR A 132 -7.78 6.77 16.89
CA THR A 132 -6.77 6.94 17.95
C THR A 132 -7.12 6.08 19.16
N ALA A 133 -8.36 6.16 19.66
CA ALA A 133 -8.80 5.39 20.81
C ALA A 133 -8.70 3.88 20.56
N LEU A 134 -9.15 3.39 19.39
CA LEU A 134 -9.01 1.99 19.01
C LEU A 134 -7.53 1.56 18.91
N GLY A 135 -6.67 2.37 18.30
CA GLY A 135 -5.23 2.11 18.23
C GLY A 135 -4.59 2.01 19.62
N GLU A 136 -4.93 2.93 20.53
CA GLU A 136 -4.43 2.89 21.91
C GLU A 136 -4.93 1.66 22.68
N LEU A 137 -6.18 1.22 22.46
CA LEU A 137 -6.70 -0.03 23.01
C LEU A 137 -5.94 -1.26 22.48
N CYS A 138 -5.63 -1.30 21.18
CA CYS A 138 -4.80 -2.32 20.57
C CYS A 138 -3.39 -2.35 21.21
N GLU A 139 -2.76 -1.18 21.33
CA GLU A 139 -1.42 -1.04 21.93
C GLU A 139 -1.39 -1.47 23.40
N LEU A 140 -2.45 -1.16 24.16
CA LEU A 140 -2.60 -1.59 25.55
C LEU A 140 -2.70 -3.12 25.66
N ARG A 141 -3.30 -3.81 24.68
CA ARG A 141 -3.28 -5.28 24.55
C ARG A 141 -1.94 -5.81 24.04
N GLY A 142 -1.05 -4.93 23.60
CA GLY A 142 0.25 -5.26 23.03
C GLY A 142 0.22 -5.58 21.54
N TRP A 143 -0.87 -5.24 20.85
CA TRP A 143 -1.01 -5.37 19.41
C TRP A 143 -0.49 -4.09 18.74
N PRO A 144 0.59 -4.14 17.94
CA PRO A 144 1.04 -2.97 17.20
C PRO A 144 -0.10 -2.45 16.31
N SER A 145 -0.31 -1.15 16.33
CA SER A 145 -1.28 -0.49 15.46
C SER A 145 -0.70 0.80 14.88
N LEU A 146 -1.32 1.28 13.81
CA LEU A 146 -1.02 2.54 13.17
C LEU A 146 -2.33 3.28 12.89
N SER A 147 -2.54 4.39 13.59
CA SER A 147 -3.55 5.38 13.20
C SER A 147 -2.86 6.48 12.39
N THR A 148 -3.34 6.72 11.18
CA THR A 148 -2.76 7.70 10.25
C THR A 148 -3.84 8.22 9.30
N SER A 149 -3.49 9.15 8.42
CA SER A 149 -4.38 9.62 7.36
C SER A 149 -3.71 9.52 5.99
N SER A 150 -4.54 9.49 4.95
CA SER A 150 -4.11 9.52 3.56
C SER A 150 -4.89 10.61 2.81
N ARG A 151 -4.24 11.24 1.83
CA ARG A 151 -4.78 12.36 1.06
C ARG A 151 -4.60 12.11 -0.43
N GLY A 152 -5.66 12.38 -1.20
CA GLY A 152 -5.61 12.33 -2.65
C GLY A 152 -5.39 13.69 -3.28
N TYR A 153 -5.88 13.85 -4.51
CA TYR A 153 -5.56 14.95 -5.40
C TYR A 153 -6.56 16.11 -5.36
N SER A 154 -7.81 15.83 -4.97
CA SER A 154 -8.90 16.80 -4.95
C SER A 154 -9.25 17.27 -3.54
N GLN A 155 -9.89 18.44 -3.46
CA GLN A 155 -10.42 18.94 -2.21
C GLN A 155 -11.53 18.00 -1.69
N GLY A 156 -11.25 17.32 -0.59
CA GLY A 156 -12.13 16.31 0.00
C GLY A 156 -11.58 14.90 -0.05
N ASP A 157 -10.52 14.65 -0.82
CA ASP A 157 -9.82 13.37 -0.88
C ASP A 157 -9.00 13.21 0.41
N TYR A 158 -9.66 12.67 1.42
CA TYR A 158 -9.09 12.43 2.74
C TYR A 158 -9.68 11.16 3.32
N ALA A 159 -8.83 10.36 3.93
CA ALA A 159 -9.24 9.20 4.71
C ALA A 159 -8.46 9.12 6.02
N GLU A 160 -9.16 8.78 7.10
CA GLU A 160 -8.53 8.30 8.33
C GLU A 160 -8.38 6.78 8.26
N LEU A 161 -7.23 6.28 8.67
CA LEU A 161 -6.86 4.86 8.60
C LEU A 161 -6.47 4.38 9.99
N LEU A 162 -6.90 3.16 10.33
CA LEU A 162 -6.36 2.37 11.43
C LEU A 162 -5.98 0.99 10.91
N LEU A 163 -4.69 0.67 10.96
CA LEU A 163 -4.17 -0.65 10.61
C LEU A 163 -3.72 -1.37 11.88
N ILE A 164 -4.00 -2.68 11.97
CA ILE A 164 -3.79 -3.45 13.20
C ILE A 164 -2.95 -4.69 12.90
N PHE A 165 -1.78 -4.82 13.54
CA PHE A 165 -0.99 -6.03 13.53
C PHE A 165 -1.52 -7.02 14.58
N SER A 166 -2.63 -7.69 14.27
CA SER A 166 -3.31 -8.60 15.21
C SER A 166 -2.63 -9.98 15.28
N PRO A 167 -2.86 -10.77 16.35
CA PRO A 167 -2.33 -12.13 16.42
C PRO A 167 -2.85 -13.05 15.30
N ALA A 168 -4.10 -12.85 14.87
CA ALA A 168 -4.70 -13.59 13.75
C ALA A 168 -3.96 -13.24 12.45
N TYR A 169 -3.74 -11.95 12.21
CA TYR A 169 -3.01 -11.47 11.06
C TYR A 169 -1.56 -11.98 11.02
N ALA A 170 -0.83 -11.89 12.14
CA ALA A 170 0.53 -12.41 12.24
C ALA A 170 0.60 -13.90 11.88
N LYS A 171 -0.40 -14.69 12.30
CA LYS A 171 -0.49 -16.11 11.97
C LYS A 171 -0.78 -16.33 10.50
N GLU A 172 -1.69 -15.55 9.91
CA GLU A 172 -2.06 -15.61 8.49
C GLU A 172 -0.85 -15.42 7.58
N ILE A 173 -0.04 -14.39 7.81
CA ILE A 173 1.15 -14.10 7.00
C ILE A 173 2.39 -14.91 7.42
N GLY A 174 2.26 -15.85 8.36
CA GLY A 174 3.38 -16.65 8.87
C GLY A 174 4.44 -15.84 9.64
N ALA A 175 4.10 -14.65 10.14
CA ALA A 175 5.01 -13.80 10.90
C ALA A 175 5.15 -14.23 12.36
N THR A 176 6.33 -13.98 12.93
CA THR A 176 6.54 -14.16 14.37
C THR A 176 5.91 -13.01 15.14
N TRP A 177 5.18 -13.32 16.22
CA TRP A 177 4.54 -12.30 17.06
C TRP A 177 5.57 -11.33 17.68
N PRO A 178 5.41 -10.00 17.50
CA PRO A 178 6.39 -9.01 17.94
C PRO A 178 6.36 -8.81 19.46
N ARG A 179 7.30 -9.45 20.16
CA ARG A 179 7.41 -9.37 21.64
C ARG A 179 8.34 -8.26 22.13
N SER A 180 9.33 -7.86 21.34
CA SER A 180 10.30 -6.82 21.71
C SER A 180 9.88 -5.45 21.16
N ALA A 181 10.37 -4.36 21.75
CA ALA A 181 10.13 -3.01 21.24
C ALA A 181 10.60 -2.85 19.79
N LYS A 182 11.75 -3.44 19.44
CA LYS A 182 12.27 -3.45 18.07
C LYS A 182 11.33 -4.18 17.11
N ALA A 183 10.89 -5.39 17.44
CA ALA A 183 9.96 -6.14 16.59
C ALA A 183 8.61 -5.44 16.42
N LYS A 184 8.15 -4.71 17.46
CA LYS A 184 6.95 -3.87 17.36
C LYS A 184 7.16 -2.67 16.45
N ALA A 185 8.35 -2.07 16.44
CA ALA A 185 8.69 -0.99 15.51
C ALA A 185 8.70 -1.50 14.06
N GLU A 186 9.34 -2.65 13.80
CA GLU A 186 9.34 -3.30 12.49
C GLU A 186 7.89 -3.64 12.03
N ALA A 187 7.04 -4.11 12.95
CA ALA A 187 5.63 -4.32 12.65
C ALA A 187 4.91 -3.02 12.25
N ARG A 188 5.20 -1.89 12.90
CA ARG A 188 4.63 -0.58 12.52
C ARG A 188 5.14 -0.06 11.20
N GLU A 189 6.44 -0.20 10.91
CA GLU A 189 7.01 0.15 9.60
C GLU A 189 6.30 -0.61 8.47
N ARG A 190 5.93 -1.88 8.72
CA ARG A 190 5.11 -2.64 7.79
C ARG A 190 3.70 -2.06 7.62
N LEU A 191 3.02 -1.73 8.72
CA LEU A 191 1.71 -1.07 8.66
C LEU A 191 1.78 0.29 7.94
N GLU A 192 2.88 1.03 8.06
CA GLU A 192 3.10 2.29 7.32
C GLU A 192 3.22 2.03 5.81
N SER A 193 3.93 0.96 5.43
CA SER A 193 3.98 0.53 4.02
C SER A 193 2.60 0.13 3.50
N ASP A 194 1.82 -0.59 4.31
CA ASP A 194 0.45 -0.98 3.95
C ASP A 194 -0.46 0.25 3.84
N ALA A 195 -0.35 1.24 4.73
CA ALA A 195 -1.10 2.49 4.63
C ALA A 195 -0.78 3.28 3.34
N LYS A 196 0.49 3.28 2.91
CA LYS A 196 0.90 3.85 1.62
C LYS A 196 0.32 3.08 0.44
N LEU A 197 0.34 1.74 0.49
CA LEU A 197 -0.27 0.88 -0.52
C LEU A 197 -1.77 1.17 -0.68
N TRP A 198 -2.48 1.28 0.45
CA TRP A 198 -3.90 1.66 0.45
C TRP A 198 -4.11 3.04 -0.19
N GLY A 199 -3.29 4.03 0.20
CA GLY A 199 -3.39 5.38 -0.35
C GLY A 199 -3.16 5.41 -1.86
N ALA A 200 -2.12 4.72 -2.34
CA ALA A 200 -1.83 4.64 -3.76
C ALA A 200 -3.01 4.04 -4.54
N TRP A 201 -3.61 2.96 -4.05
CA TRP A 201 -4.83 2.41 -4.66
C TRP A 201 -6.01 3.39 -4.61
N ALA A 202 -6.33 3.93 -3.43
CA ALA A 202 -7.51 4.74 -3.19
C ALA A 202 -7.53 6.03 -4.04
N TRP A 203 -6.36 6.60 -4.30
CA TRP A 203 -6.20 7.81 -5.11
C TRP A 203 -5.81 7.53 -6.56
N GLY A 204 -5.72 6.25 -6.91
CA GLY A 204 -5.47 5.73 -8.26
C GLY A 204 -4.03 5.93 -8.73
N ASP A 205 -3.06 6.03 -7.83
CA ASP A 205 -1.63 5.93 -8.14
C ASP A 205 -1.25 4.48 -8.35
N VAL A 206 -1.83 3.87 -9.36
CA VAL A 206 -1.46 2.54 -9.81
C VAL A 206 -1.00 2.67 -11.24
N TYR A 207 0.19 2.15 -11.50
CA TYR A 207 0.90 2.34 -12.75
C TYR A 207 1.39 1.01 -13.29
N GLY A 208 1.75 1.03 -14.55
CA GLY A 208 2.56 0.01 -15.19
C GLY A 208 3.55 0.65 -16.12
N PHE A 209 4.40 -0.17 -16.74
CA PHE A 209 5.30 0.28 -17.77
C PHE A 209 4.94 -0.33 -19.12
N VAL A 210 5.27 0.42 -20.19
CA VAL A 210 5.27 -0.05 -21.58
C VAL A 210 6.64 0.27 -22.16
N ILE A 211 7.24 -0.70 -22.86
CA ILE A 211 8.55 -0.53 -23.53
C ILE A 211 8.33 -0.58 -25.04
N GLU A 212 8.75 0.48 -25.73
CA GLU A 212 8.66 0.61 -27.18
C GLU A 212 10.03 0.92 -27.79
N SER A 213 10.16 0.65 -29.08
CA SER A 213 11.34 1.09 -29.83
C SER A 213 11.18 2.50 -30.34
N LEU A 214 12.33 3.14 -30.56
CA LEU A 214 12.40 4.40 -31.27
C LEU A 214 12.45 4.17 -32.77
N ASP A 215 11.66 4.96 -33.50
CA ASP A 215 11.77 5.08 -34.94
C ASP A 215 12.98 5.95 -35.36
N SER A 216 13.11 6.24 -36.64
CA SER A 216 14.21 7.06 -37.16
C SER A 216 14.18 8.52 -36.71
N ASP A 217 13.01 9.02 -36.31
CA ASP A 217 12.78 10.40 -35.88
C ASP A 217 12.88 10.54 -34.35
N GLY A 218 13.00 9.43 -33.62
CA GLY A 218 13.09 9.41 -32.16
C GLY A 218 11.72 9.37 -31.48
N ASP A 219 10.68 8.99 -32.21
CA ASP A 219 9.33 8.79 -31.71
C ASP A 219 9.06 7.30 -31.45
N PRO A 220 8.10 6.94 -30.59
CA PRO A 220 7.70 5.54 -30.41
C PRO A 220 7.23 4.95 -31.74
N ASP A 221 7.76 3.78 -32.10
CA ASP A 221 7.39 3.09 -33.34
C ASP A 221 6.01 2.39 -33.27
N GLY A 222 5.41 2.36 -32.07
CA GLY A 222 4.11 1.76 -31.79
C GLY A 222 4.16 0.25 -31.54
N ASP A 223 5.33 -0.38 -31.63
CA ASP A 223 5.51 -1.81 -31.35
C ASP A 223 5.84 -2.00 -29.86
N CYS A 224 4.81 -2.32 -29.07
CA CYS A 224 4.96 -2.70 -27.67
C CYS A 224 5.80 -3.99 -27.54
N LEU A 225 7.01 -3.85 -26.98
CA LEU A 225 7.95 -4.95 -26.79
C LEU A 225 7.68 -5.74 -25.51
N ASP A 226 7.31 -5.03 -24.45
CA ASP A 226 6.90 -5.60 -23.17
C ASP A 226 6.08 -4.58 -22.38
N SER A 227 5.21 -5.08 -21.50
CA SER A 227 4.40 -4.25 -20.62
C SER A 227 3.99 -5.00 -19.37
N CYS A 228 3.96 -4.31 -18.24
CA CYS A 228 3.47 -4.87 -16.98
C CYS A 228 2.74 -3.80 -16.16
N LEU A 229 1.58 -4.13 -15.60
CA LEU A 229 0.73 -3.24 -14.79
C LEU A 229 0.73 -3.68 -13.31
N GLY A 230 0.10 -2.88 -12.45
CA GLY A 230 -0.15 -3.24 -11.05
C GLY A 230 0.93 -2.80 -10.05
N PHE A 231 1.67 -1.73 -10.35
CA PHE A 231 2.63 -1.12 -9.43
C PHE A 231 1.98 0.06 -8.70
N TYR A 232 1.91 -0.01 -7.37
CA TYR A 232 1.20 0.97 -6.54
C TYR A 232 2.17 2.03 -6.04
N GLY A 233 1.93 3.29 -6.40
CA GLY A 233 2.71 4.46 -6.02
C GLY A 233 3.32 5.18 -7.23
N ASP A 234 3.35 6.51 -7.15
CA ASP A 234 4.00 7.42 -8.11
C ASP A 234 5.52 7.55 -7.90
N ASP A 235 6.03 7.18 -6.71
CA ASP A 235 7.45 6.87 -6.50
C ASP A 235 7.79 5.52 -7.13
N PHE A 236 8.18 5.53 -8.41
CA PHE A 236 8.49 4.32 -9.18
C PHE A 236 9.69 3.53 -8.66
N ALA A 237 10.54 4.13 -7.82
CA ALA A 237 11.61 3.39 -7.15
C ALA A 237 11.06 2.61 -5.95
N TRP A 238 10.15 3.21 -5.17
CA TRP A 238 9.49 2.54 -4.06
C TRP A 238 8.49 1.47 -4.50
N SER A 239 7.68 1.76 -5.53
CA SER A 239 6.67 0.80 -6.04
C SER A 239 7.28 -0.41 -6.76
N GLY A 240 8.57 -0.34 -7.12
CA GLY A 240 9.28 -1.38 -7.86
C GLY A 240 9.10 -1.29 -9.39
N LEU A 241 8.30 -0.33 -9.89
CA LEU A 241 8.07 -0.15 -11.33
C LEU A 241 9.38 0.09 -12.08
N ALA A 242 10.24 0.98 -11.57
CA ALA A 242 11.49 1.33 -12.24
C ALA A 242 12.48 0.15 -12.30
N GLU A 243 12.52 -0.69 -11.26
CA GLU A 243 13.34 -1.90 -11.24
C GLU A 243 12.81 -2.92 -12.25
N ALA A 244 11.50 -3.21 -12.21
CA ALA A 244 10.87 -4.17 -13.11
C ALA A 244 11.03 -3.77 -14.59
N ALA A 245 10.82 -2.49 -14.91
CA ALA A 245 11.00 -1.96 -16.26
C ALA A 245 12.47 -2.04 -16.71
N ALA A 246 13.42 -1.74 -15.82
CA ALA A 246 14.85 -1.84 -16.11
C ALA A 246 15.31 -3.28 -16.36
N GLU A 247 14.75 -4.24 -15.63
CA GLU A 247 14.99 -5.67 -15.83
C GLU A 247 14.44 -6.16 -17.16
N SER A 248 13.19 -5.82 -17.48
CA SER A 248 12.57 -6.13 -18.77
C SER A 248 13.39 -5.55 -19.94
N LEU A 249 13.75 -4.27 -19.87
CA LEU A 249 14.59 -3.63 -20.88
C LEU A 249 15.95 -4.32 -21.05
N SER A 250 16.56 -4.74 -19.93
CA SER A 250 17.83 -5.47 -19.95
C SER A 250 17.69 -6.82 -20.64
N TYR A 251 16.57 -7.51 -20.44
CA TYR A 251 16.23 -8.75 -21.11
C TYR A 251 16.03 -8.55 -22.63
N ILE A 252 15.23 -7.55 -23.03
CA ILE A 252 14.97 -7.20 -24.43
C ILE A 252 16.28 -6.93 -25.19
N ARG A 253 17.16 -6.09 -24.61
CA ARG A 253 18.48 -5.79 -25.20
C ARG A 253 19.34 -7.03 -25.36
N LYS A 254 19.34 -7.90 -24.34
CA LYS A 254 20.07 -9.18 -24.41
C LYS A 254 19.54 -10.04 -25.56
N GLU A 255 18.22 -10.16 -25.68
CA GLU A 255 17.59 -10.95 -26.73
C GLU A 255 17.89 -10.39 -28.13
N ARG A 256 17.79 -9.07 -28.33
CA ARG A 256 18.15 -8.40 -29.59
C ARG A 256 19.61 -8.67 -29.97
N ARG A 257 20.52 -8.53 -29.02
CA ARG A 257 21.95 -8.82 -29.23
C ARG A 257 22.18 -10.28 -29.63
N GLU A 258 21.50 -11.22 -28.97
CA GLU A 258 21.61 -12.65 -29.27
C GLU A 258 21.03 -12.98 -30.66
N ARG A 259 19.87 -12.41 -31.03
CA ARG A 259 19.27 -12.54 -32.36
C ARG A 259 20.17 -11.96 -33.45
N ARG A 260 20.71 -10.75 -33.26
CA ARG A 260 21.65 -10.11 -34.18
C ARG A 260 22.93 -10.94 -34.36
N LEU A 261 23.49 -11.46 -33.26
CA LEU A 261 24.68 -12.32 -33.29
C LEU A 261 24.40 -13.65 -33.99
N ALA A 262 23.25 -14.27 -33.74
CA ALA A 262 22.82 -15.49 -34.43
C ALA A 262 22.70 -15.26 -35.94
N LYS A 263 22.07 -14.15 -36.35
CA LYS A 263 21.96 -13.78 -37.76
C LYS A 263 23.31 -13.52 -38.40
N LEU A 264 24.21 -12.81 -37.72
CA LEU A 264 25.58 -12.60 -38.20
C LEU A 264 26.30 -13.94 -38.41
N LYS A 265 26.20 -14.88 -37.46
CA LYS A 265 26.79 -16.22 -37.59
C LYS A 265 26.21 -16.98 -38.79
N GLU A 266 24.91 -16.89 -39.05
CA GLU A 266 24.25 -17.47 -40.22
C GLU A 266 24.80 -16.90 -41.53
N LEU A 267 24.87 -15.56 -41.64
CA LEU A 267 25.38 -14.87 -42.83
C LEU A 267 26.87 -15.20 -43.10
N ILE A 268 27.67 -15.37 -42.05
CA ILE A 268 29.07 -15.82 -42.17
C ILE A 268 29.13 -17.23 -42.73
N ARG A 269 28.33 -18.18 -42.21
CA ARG A 269 28.27 -19.56 -42.71
C ARG A 269 27.85 -19.62 -44.18
N ALA A 270 26.89 -18.77 -44.56
CA ALA A 270 26.41 -18.63 -45.94
C ALA A 270 27.39 -17.87 -46.86
N ARG A 271 28.57 -17.44 -46.35
CA ARG A 271 29.59 -16.69 -47.09
C ARG A 271 29.08 -15.41 -47.76
N VAL A 272 28.05 -14.78 -47.19
CA VAL A 272 27.52 -13.49 -47.68
C VAL A 272 28.65 -12.44 -47.66
N PRO A 273 28.86 -11.61 -48.70
CA PRO A 273 29.87 -10.57 -48.70
C PRO A 273 29.71 -9.58 -47.55
N LEU A 274 30.83 -9.07 -47.01
CA LEU A 274 30.82 -8.22 -45.81
C LEU A 274 29.92 -6.97 -45.96
N ALA A 275 29.96 -6.30 -47.13
CA ALA A 275 29.12 -5.14 -47.42
C ALA A 275 27.62 -5.46 -47.35
N THR A 276 27.20 -6.65 -47.82
CA THR A 276 25.80 -7.08 -47.78
C THR A 276 25.37 -7.48 -46.36
N ARG A 277 26.28 -7.96 -45.51
CA ARG A 277 25.95 -8.29 -44.11
C ARG A 277 25.52 -7.08 -43.31
N ALA A 278 26.18 -5.93 -43.51
CA ALA A 278 25.86 -4.70 -42.79
C ALA A 278 24.41 -4.27 -43.06
N ALA A 279 24.01 -4.19 -44.33
CA ALA A 279 22.65 -3.84 -44.73
C ALA A 279 21.59 -4.83 -44.20
N ILE A 280 21.88 -6.15 -44.22
CA ILE A 280 20.93 -7.14 -43.66
C ILE A 280 20.80 -6.99 -42.14
N LEU A 281 21.90 -6.67 -41.45
CA LEU A 281 21.87 -6.51 -40.00
C LEU A 281 21.24 -5.19 -39.56
N GLU A 282 21.04 -4.20 -40.42
CA GLU A 282 20.24 -3.01 -40.08
C GLU A 282 18.81 -3.38 -39.69
N GLY A 283 18.23 -4.42 -40.30
CA GLY A 283 16.93 -4.99 -39.89
C GLY A 283 16.94 -5.81 -38.60
N PHE A 284 18.07 -5.89 -37.89
CA PHE A 284 18.21 -6.57 -36.60
C PHE A 284 18.82 -5.62 -35.56
N PRO A 285 18.10 -4.56 -35.14
CA PRO A 285 18.62 -3.52 -34.25
C PRO A 285 19.16 -4.09 -32.93
N LEU A 286 20.08 -3.35 -32.32
CA LEU A 286 20.69 -3.67 -31.02
C LEU A 286 19.76 -3.32 -29.86
#